data_AF-A0A960YTD3-F1
#
_entry.id   AF-A0A960YTD3-F1
#
_cell.length_a   1.000
_cell.length_b   1.000
_cell.length_c   1.000
_cell.angle_alpha   90.00
_cell.angle_beta   90.00
_cell.angle_gamma   90.00
#
_symmetry.space_group_name_H-M   'P 1'
#
loop_
_entity.id
_entity.type
_entity.pdbx_description
1 polymer ?
#
loop_
_entity_poly.entity_id
_entity_poly.type
_entity_poly.pdbx_seq_one_letter_code
_entity_poly.pdbx_strand_id
1 'polypeptide(L)'
;MDQTPVTERTDKFIDLPCRLILTNSGQLLFQKSGTPLKRVTNKEGVTSEGLESPRFNAATVQKLVLNSFLEEIYATLPALLTRRYHIISTNNLIMYGILYKKLSPSLATTMFATNVVKDFNRKNPKHSIVDLKHIHPGSVEALLGKNQALFQRIENEITEAVIENIEMNAALNDEDRQAMLMSVAKFISWIDRRIWYIFFIIYQTNQKEVMKRTFVTMVARYLEHTRLATHLSNLIMEFIQNAEKAHFERIIVKNGLCPRDDVDRWLREKANRDLVMQMAEREGQMLDLAWNMNPERMSVGKQYRIQVSISNYGLIDDTMRDKLNRKLKTNTDGLNISDFYQSSEDPDKLGAGLGLLYNSYLEEICKKEGIHYKCSIFPEPRKEKTSVIIEISL
;
A
#
# COMPACT_ATOMS: atom_id res chain seq x y z
N MET A 1 11.94 36.32 -4.49
CA MET A 1 12.69 35.06 -4.37
C MET A 1 11.80 33.97 -4.93
N ASP A 2 12.31 33.31 -5.95
CA ASP A 2 11.63 32.40 -6.87
C ASP A 2 10.96 31.24 -6.12
N GLN A 3 9.63 31.14 -6.21
CA GLN A 3 8.89 29.96 -5.78
C GLN A 3 8.84 29.01 -6.97
N THR A 4 9.81 28.11 -7.05
CA THR A 4 9.79 27.02 -8.02
C THR A 4 8.60 26.11 -7.69
N PRO A 5 7.67 25.85 -8.62
CA PRO A 5 6.59 24.91 -8.39
C PRO A 5 7.17 23.51 -8.18
N VAL A 6 6.66 22.81 -7.16
CA VAL A 6 6.95 21.39 -6.91
C VAL A 6 6.50 20.62 -8.14
N THR A 7 7.47 20.31 -9.00
CA THR A 7 7.27 19.58 -10.24
C THR A 7 6.89 18.15 -9.86
N GLU A 8 5.73 17.68 -10.34
CA GLU A 8 5.33 16.28 -10.25
C GLU A 8 6.50 15.37 -10.68
N ARG A 9 7.06 14.60 -9.75
CA ARG A 9 8.07 13.60 -10.09
C ARG A 9 7.39 12.43 -10.78
N THR A 10 7.29 12.53 -12.10
CA THR A 10 6.90 11.50 -13.05
C THR A 10 8.05 10.51 -13.30
N ASP A 11 8.83 10.14 -12.27
CA ASP A 11 9.79 9.06 -12.46
C ASP A 11 9.01 7.75 -12.58
N LYS A 12 9.06 7.16 -13.78
CA LYS A 12 8.40 5.89 -14.08
C LYS A 12 9.03 4.74 -13.30
N PHE A 13 10.23 4.95 -12.74
CA PHE A 13 10.99 3.96 -12.01
C PHE A 13 11.06 4.27 -10.52
N ILE A 14 11.05 3.20 -9.73
CA ILE A 14 11.33 3.23 -8.30
C ILE A 14 12.72 2.61 -8.11
N ASP A 15 13.69 3.44 -7.70
CA ASP A 15 15.07 3.03 -7.44
C ASP A 15 15.21 2.42 -6.04
N LEU A 16 14.53 1.30 -5.84
CA LEU A 16 14.66 0.44 -4.66
C LEU A 16 15.17 -0.93 -5.12
N PRO A 17 16.43 -1.29 -4.83
CA PRO A 17 16.95 -2.61 -5.10
C PRO A 17 16.15 -3.67 -4.34
N CYS A 18 15.50 -4.57 -5.09
CA CYS A 18 14.61 -5.55 -4.50
C CYS A 18 14.53 -6.85 -5.32
N ARG A 19 14.07 -7.89 -4.62
CA ARG A 19 13.62 -9.16 -5.18
C ARG A 19 12.09 -9.13 -5.27
N LEU A 20 11.56 -9.42 -6.45
CA LEU A 20 10.13 -9.52 -6.73
C LEU A 20 9.78 -11.01 -6.82
N ILE A 21 9.14 -11.55 -5.79
CA ILE A 21 8.73 -12.94 -5.72
C ILE A 21 7.38 -13.10 -6.41
N LEU A 22 7.29 -14.03 -7.35
CA LEU A 22 6.11 -14.24 -8.18
C LEU A 22 5.22 -15.37 -7.65
N THR A 23 3.91 -15.19 -7.74
CA THR A 23 2.96 -16.30 -7.57
C THR A 23 3.06 -17.29 -8.74
N ASN A 24 2.50 -18.49 -8.59
CA ASN A 24 2.45 -19.48 -9.68
C ASN A 24 1.86 -18.90 -10.99
N SER A 25 0.79 -18.11 -10.88
CA SER A 25 0.18 -17.43 -12.02
C SER A 25 1.09 -16.36 -12.62
N GLY A 26 1.86 -15.66 -11.79
CA GLY A 26 2.87 -14.70 -12.23
C GLY A 26 4.02 -15.38 -12.97
N GLN A 27 4.52 -16.51 -12.47
CA GLN A 27 5.56 -17.30 -13.14
C GLN A 27 5.12 -17.73 -14.54
N LEU A 28 3.91 -18.27 -14.67
CA LEU A 28 3.34 -18.66 -15.96
C LEU A 28 3.22 -17.48 -16.95
N LEU A 29 2.93 -16.27 -16.47
CA LEU A 29 2.90 -15.07 -17.31
C LEU A 29 4.29 -14.78 -17.91
N PHE A 30 5.33 -14.77 -17.08
CA PHE A 30 6.69 -14.45 -17.53
C PHE A 30 7.30 -15.56 -18.39
N GLN A 31 6.96 -16.82 -18.12
CA GLN A 31 7.32 -17.96 -18.99
C GLN A 31 6.72 -17.78 -20.40
N LYS A 32 5.45 -17.37 -20.49
CA LYS A 32 4.79 -17.10 -21.78
C LYS A 32 5.38 -15.89 -22.52
N SER A 33 5.85 -14.88 -21.80
CA SER A 33 6.49 -13.69 -22.41
C SER A 33 7.96 -13.92 -22.77
N GLY A 34 8.53 -15.09 -22.49
CA GLY A 34 9.93 -15.42 -22.74
C GLY A 34 10.91 -14.65 -21.84
N THR A 35 10.43 -14.05 -20.74
CA THR A 35 11.27 -13.30 -19.81
C THR A 35 11.94 -14.26 -18.83
N PRO A 36 13.27 -14.28 -18.71
CA PRO A 36 13.95 -15.23 -17.84
C PRO A 36 13.69 -14.91 -16.37
N LEU A 37 13.28 -15.93 -15.62
CA LEU A 37 13.13 -15.86 -14.17
C LEU A 37 14.43 -16.30 -13.47
N LYS A 38 14.70 -15.73 -12.30
CA LYS A 38 15.84 -16.11 -11.45
C LYS A 38 15.34 -16.85 -10.23
N ARG A 39 16.18 -17.71 -9.68
CA ARG A 39 16.01 -18.24 -8.32
C ARG A 39 16.42 -17.15 -7.34
N VAL A 40 15.46 -16.64 -6.58
CA VAL A 40 15.64 -15.57 -5.60
C VAL A 40 15.16 -16.06 -4.24
N THR A 41 15.78 -15.59 -3.17
CA THR A 41 15.36 -15.91 -1.80
C THR A 41 14.40 -14.85 -1.28
N ASN A 42 13.34 -15.28 -0.60
CA ASN A 42 12.42 -14.38 0.10
C ASN A 42 13.00 -13.96 1.46
N LYS A 43 12.26 -13.15 2.23
CA LYS A 43 12.67 -12.73 3.58
C LYS A 43 13.00 -13.90 4.52
N GLU A 44 12.27 -15.01 4.42
CA GLU A 44 12.48 -16.19 5.25
C GLU A 44 13.61 -17.11 4.76
N GLY A 45 14.33 -16.72 3.70
CA GLY A 45 15.41 -17.51 3.11
C GLY A 45 14.92 -18.66 2.22
N VAL A 46 13.61 -18.76 1.97
CA VAL A 46 13.03 -19.74 1.05
C VAL A 46 13.32 -19.30 -0.39
N THR A 47 13.84 -20.23 -1.19
CA THR A 47 14.13 -19.98 -2.61
C THR A 47 12.87 -20.15 -3.46
N SER A 48 12.53 -19.15 -4.25
CA SER A 48 11.40 -19.12 -5.18
C SER A 48 11.82 -18.56 -6.55
N GLU A 49 10.96 -18.69 -7.55
CA GLU A 49 11.15 -18.01 -8.83
C GLU A 49 10.68 -16.55 -8.75
N GLY A 50 11.48 -15.65 -9.31
CA GLY A 50 11.17 -14.23 -9.29
C GLY A 50 12.13 -13.41 -10.13
N LEU A 51 12.08 -12.10 -9.90
CA LEU A 51 12.94 -11.11 -10.54
C LEU A 51 13.81 -10.46 -9.48
N GLU A 52 15.02 -10.06 -9.87
CA GLU A 52 15.91 -9.27 -9.04
C GLU A 52 16.32 -8.05 -9.85
N SER A 53 16.10 -6.86 -9.29
CA SER A 53 16.32 -5.61 -10.01
C SER A 53 16.80 -4.50 -9.09
N PRO A 54 17.76 -3.66 -9.52
CA PRO A 54 18.18 -2.47 -8.77
C PRO A 54 17.10 -1.37 -8.73
N ARG A 55 16.16 -1.42 -9.68
CA ARG A 55 15.01 -0.51 -9.81
C ARG A 55 13.89 -1.17 -10.59
N PHE A 56 12.65 -0.74 -10.41
CA PHE A 56 11.52 -1.34 -11.14
C PHE A 56 10.55 -0.28 -11.67
N ASN A 57 9.87 -0.60 -12.77
CA ASN A 57 8.84 0.27 -13.33
C ASN A 57 7.58 0.22 -12.46
N ALA A 58 7.14 1.39 -11.97
CA ALA A 58 5.99 1.50 -11.07
C ALA A 58 4.70 0.98 -11.70
N ALA A 59 4.41 1.35 -12.96
CA ALA A 59 3.18 0.93 -13.64
C ALA A 59 3.14 -0.59 -13.86
N THR A 60 4.28 -1.20 -14.23
CA THR A 60 4.38 -2.66 -14.40
C THR A 60 4.15 -3.38 -13.09
N VAL A 61 4.86 -3.01 -12.01
CA VAL A 61 4.69 -3.66 -10.70
C VAL A 61 3.26 -3.48 -10.19
N GLN A 62 2.66 -2.30 -10.37
CA GLN A 62 1.27 -2.08 -9.97
C GLN A 62 0.29 -3.00 -10.71
N LYS A 63 0.50 -3.22 -12.02
CA LYS A 63 -0.27 -4.21 -12.79
C LYS A 63 -0.09 -5.62 -12.23
N LEU A 64 1.13 -6.00 -11.85
CA LEU A 64 1.38 -7.33 -11.27
C LEU A 64 0.68 -7.49 -9.90
N VAL A 65 0.68 -6.45 -9.05
CA VAL A 65 -0.06 -6.43 -7.78
C VAL A 65 -1.56 -6.59 -8.03
N LEU A 66 -2.13 -5.76 -8.92
CA LEU A 66 -3.56 -5.82 -9.25
C LEU A 66 -3.98 -7.23 -9.70
N ASN A 67 -3.17 -7.88 -10.53
CA ASN A 67 -3.48 -9.18 -11.09
C ASN A 67 -3.07 -10.36 -10.18
N SER A 68 -2.56 -10.11 -8.97
CA SER A 68 -2.05 -11.15 -8.04
C SER A 68 -0.90 -11.98 -8.61
N PHE A 69 -0.05 -11.37 -9.43
CA PHE A 69 1.15 -12.00 -9.97
C PHE A 69 2.37 -11.84 -9.07
N LEU A 70 2.34 -10.93 -8.11
CA LEU A 70 3.37 -10.75 -7.09
C LEU A 70 2.91 -11.30 -5.74
N GLU A 71 3.80 -12.05 -5.10
CA GLU A 71 3.65 -12.55 -3.73
C GLU A 71 4.37 -11.65 -2.74
N GLU A 72 5.60 -11.25 -3.04
CA GLU A 72 6.44 -10.46 -2.14
C GLU A 72 7.34 -9.48 -2.91
N ILE A 73 7.51 -8.29 -2.35
CA ILE A 73 8.59 -7.36 -2.72
C ILE A 73 9.54 -7.31 -1.54
N TYR A 74 10.79 -7.74 -1.71
CA TYR A 74 11.77 -7.84 -0.65
C TYR A 74 13.03 -7.01 -0.95
N ALA A 75 13.26 -5.97 -0.15
CA ALA A 75 14.45 -5.13 -0.17
C ALA A 75 15.37 -5.46 1.01
N THR A 76 16.67 -5.45 0.76
CA THR A 76 17.70 -5.62 1.79
C THR A 76 18.81 -4.59 1.54
N LEU A 77 19.08 -3.73 2.51
CA LEU A 77 19.99 -2.59 2.39
C LEU A 77 20.70 -2.34 3.73
N PRO A 78 21.92 -1.78 3.76
CA PRO A 78 22.57 -1.40 5.01
C PRO A 78 21.89 -0.19 5.67
N ALA A 79 21.24 0.66 4.86
CA ALA A 79 20.54 1.87 5.27
C ALA A 79 19.29 2.08 4.40
N LEU A 80 18.11 1.82 4.95
CA LEU A 80 16.84 1.95 4.24
C LEU A 80 16.43 3.42 4.09
N LEU A 81 16.82 4.30 5.01
CA LEU A 81 16.49 5.73 4.95
C LEU A 81 17.07 6.43 3.72
N THR A 82 18.15 5.91 3.14
CA THR A 82 18.71 6.39 1.86
C THR A 82 17.74 6.26 0.69
N ARG A 83 16.73 5.37 0.81
CA ARG A 83 15.69 5.10 -0.18
C ARG A 83 14.29 5.52 0.27
N ARG A 84 14.17 6.43 1.25
CA ARG A 84 12.91 6.91 1.85
C ARG A 84 11.79 7.10 0.81
N TYR A 85 12.02 7.94 -0.20
CA TYR A 85 11.01 8.25 -1.21
C TYR A 85 10.55 7.02 -1.99
N HIS A 86 11.49 6.15 -2.39
CA HIS A 86 11.18 4.94 -3.15
C HIS A 86 10.42 3.90 -2.32
N ILE A 87 10.69 3.82 -1.01
CA ILE A 87 9.95 2.96 -0.08
C ILE A 87 8.51 3.45 0.07
N ILE A 88 8.30 4.76 0.28
CA ILE A 88 6.96 5.37 0.34
C ILE A 88 6.20 5.12 -0.97
N SER A 89 6.84 5.37 -2.12
CA SER A 89 6.24 5.11 -3.43
C SER A 89 5.86 3.64 -3.63
N THR A 90 6.70 2.71 -3.16
CA THR A 90 6.42 1.26 -3.22
C THR A 90 5.19 0.91 -2.39
N ASN A 91 5.10 1.42 -1.16
CA ASN A 91 3.94 1.19 -0.30
C ASN A 91 2.65 1.74 -0.91
N ASN A 92 2.66 2.99 -1.36
CA ASN A 92 1.48 3.61 -1.99
C ASN A 92 1.06 2.87 -3.26
N LEU A 93 2.02 2.43 -4.07
CA LEU A 93 1.77 1.65 -5.27
C LEU A 93 1.02 0.35 -4.96
N ILE A 94 1.47 -0.38 -3.94
CA ILE A 94 0.86 -1.65 -3.49
C ILE A 94 -0.55 -1.39 -2.97
N MET A 95 -0.70 -0.44 -2.04
CA MET A 95 -2.00 -0.09 -1.45
C MET A 95 -3.00 0.31 -2.53
N TYR A 96 -2.61 1.19 -3.46
CA TYR A 96 -3.50 1.63 -4.54
C TYR A 96 -3.84 0.48 -5.48
N GLY A 97 -2.86 -0.38 -5.81
CA GLY A 97 -3.10 -1.57 -6.61
C GLY A 97 -4.18 -2.47 -6.01
N ILE A 98 -4.18 -2.63 -4.69
CA ILE A 98 -5.19 -3.44 -3.98
C ILE A 98 -6.54 -2.73 -3.91
N LEU A 99 -6.58 -1.41 -3.67
CA LEU A 99 -7.83 -0.65 -3.71
C LEU A 99 -8.50 -0.72 -5.10
N TYR A 100 -7.73 -0.59 -6.18
CA TYR A 100 -8.23 -0.78 -7.54
C TYR A 100 -8.80 -2.19 -7.76
N LYS A 101 -8.11 -3.21 -7.24
CA LYS A 101 -8.52 -4.62 -7.34
C LYS A 101 -9.86 -4.88 -6.68
N LYS A 102 -10.12 -4.20 -5.57
CA LYS A 102 -11.31 -4.35 -4.74
C LYS A 102 -12.52 -3.59 -5.28
N LEU A 103 -12.30 -2.42 -5.89
CA LEU A 103 -13.38 -1.56 -6.37
C LEU A 103 -14.30 -2.27 -7.37
N SER A 104 -13.76 -2.91 -8.40
CA SER A 104 -14.57 -3.54 -9.46
C SER A 104 -15.47 -4.68 -8.94
N PRO A 105 -14.97 -5.65 -8.15
CA PRO A 105 -15.82 -6.67 -7.52
C PRO A 105 -16.90 -6.10 -6.58
N SER A 106 -16.58 -5.05 -5.82
CA SER A 106 -17.56 -4.38 -4.97
C SER A 106 -18.68 -3.75 -5.81
N LEU A 107 -18.33 -2.98 -6.85
CA LEU A 107 -19.32 -2.40 -7.77
C LEU A 107 -20.18 -3.47 -8.43
N ALA A 108 -19.57 -4.56 -8.89
CA ALA A 108 -20.29 -5.67 -9.51
C ALA A 108 -21.36 -6.25 -8.58
N THR A 109 -20.97 -6.52 -7.32
CA THR A 109 -21.87 -7.09 -6.30
C THR A 109 -23.08 -6.18 -6.07
N THR A 110 -22.84 -4.88 -5.93
CA THR A 110 -23.92 -3.89 -5.75
C THR A 110 -24.83 -3.82 -6.97
N MET A 111 -24.27 -3.82 -8.19
CA MET A 111 -25.05 -3.76 -9.43
C MET A 111 -25.89 -5.02 -9.66
N PHE A 112 -25.34 -6.20 -9.39
CA PHE A 112 -26.07 -7.47 -9.53
C PHE A 112 -27.27 -7.60 -8.57
N ALA A 113 -27.22 -6.93 -7.42
CA ALA A 113 -28.31 -6.94 -6.44
C ALA A 113 -29.55 -6.14 -6.90
N THR A 114 -29.41 -5.29 -7.91
CA THR A 114 -30.48 -4.41 -8.40
C THR A 114 -31.64 -5.18 -9.05
N ASN A 115 -32.84 -4.61 -8.99
CA ASN A 115 -34.00 -5.21 -9.67
C ASN A 115 -33.84 -5.17 -11.20
N VAL A 116 -33.13 -4.17 -11.74
CA VAL A 116 -32.85 -4.07 -13.18
C VAL A 116 -32.07 -5.29 -13.68
N VAL A 117 -30.99 -5.67 -12.99
CA VAL A 117 -30.21 -6.86 -13.39
C VAL A 117 -31.01 -8.15 -13.16
N LYS A 118 -31.78 -8.24 -12.07
CA LYS A 118 -32.65 -9.40 -11.82
C LYS A 118 -33.71 -9.58 -12.91
N ASP A 119 -34.34 -8.50 -13.35
CA ASP A 119 -35.35 -8.54 -14.41
C ASP A 119 -34.73 -8.78 -15.79
N PHE A 120 -33.53 -8.23 -16.05
CA PHE A 120 -32.75 -8.58 -17.23
C PHE A 120 -32.47 -10.09 -17.27
N ASN A 121 -32.07 -10.69 -16.15
CA ASN A 121 -31.79 -12.12 -16.06
C ASN A 121 -33.05 -12.97 -16.27
N ARG A 122 -34.20 -12.54 -15.74
CA ARG A 122 -35.50 -13.20 -15.97
C ARG A 122 -35.89 -13.20 -17.45
N LYS A 123 -35.67 -12.08 -18.16
CA LYS A 123 -35.96 -11.95 -19.59
C LYS A 123 -34.93 -12.67 -20.49
N ASN A 124 -33.70 -12.84 -20.00
CA ASN A 124 -32.59 -13.42 -20.75
C ASN A 124 -31.96 -14.62 -20.01
N PRO A 125 -32.70 -15.73 -19.80
CA PRO A 125 -32.24 -16.84 -18.96
C PRO A 125 -30.97 -17.53 -19.49
N LYS A 126 -30.76 -17.55 -20.81
CA LYS A 126 -29.54 -18.10 -21.44
C LYS A 126 -28.31 -17.17 -21.34
N HIS A 127 -28.53 -15.90 -21.00
CA HIS A 127 -27.49 -14.86 -20.92
C HIS A 127 -27.52 -14.13 -19.56
N SER A 128 -27.89 -14.85 -18.49
CA SER A 128 -28.02 -14.27 -17.17
C SER A 128 -26.69 -13.73 -16.64
N ILE A 129 -26.71 -12.50 -16.16
CA ILE A 129 -25.57 -11.80 -15.58
C ILE A 129 -25.66 -11.95 -14.04
N VAL A 130 -25.00 -12.99 -13.53
CA VAL A 130 -24.86 -13.23 -12.07
C VAL A 130 -23.41 -13.12 -11.59
N ASP A 131 -22.46 -13.00 -12.52
CA ASP A 131 -21.02 -12.85 -12.25
C ASP A 131 -20.38 -12.18 -13.48
N LEU A 132 -19.29 -11.43 -13.28
CA LEU A 132 -18.53 -10.81 -14.37
C LEU A 132 -17.99 -11.83 -15.39
N LYS A 133 -17.75 -13.08 -14.99
CA LYS A 133 -17.32 -14.14 -15.90
C LYS A 133 -18.39 -14.54 -16.93
N HIS A 134 -19.66 -14.24 -16.67
CA HIS A 134 -20.76 -14.52 -17.61
C HIS A 134 -20.87 -13.45 -18.71
N ILE A 135 -20.16 -12.34 -18.56
CA ILE A 135 -20.13 -11.27 -19.55
C ILE A 135 -18.98 -11.53 -20.52
N HIS A 136 -19.32 -11.87 -21.77
CA HIS A 136 -18.32 -12.15 -22.79
C HIS A 136 -17.56 -10.86 -23.20
N PRO A 137 -16.22 -10.82 -23.12
CA PRO A 137 -15.44 -9.62 -23.40
C PRO A 137 -15.68 -9.04 -24.80
N GLY A 138 -15.80 -9.90 -25.82
CA GLY A 138 -16.05 -9.44 -27.19
C GLY A 138 -17.38 -8.72 -27.37
N SER A 139 -18.40 -9.08 -26.57
CA SER A 139 -19.71 -8.42 -26.61
C SER A 139 -19.66 -7.04 -25.95
N VAL A 140 -18.86 -6.91 -24.89
CA VAL A 140 -18.62 -5.62 -24.23
C VAL A 140 -17.88 -4.68 -25.17
N GLU A 141 -16.78 -5.13 -25.78
CA GLU A 141 -16.02 -4.31 -26.73
C GLU A 141 -16.85 -3.88 -27.94
N ALA A 142 -17.64 -4.79 -28.52
CA ALA A 142 -18.52 -4.46 -29.65
C ALA A 142 -19.58 -3.42 -29.27
N LEU A 143 -20.15 -3.50 -28.06
CA LEU A 143 -21.16 -2.55 -27.60
C LEU A 143 -20.56 -1.20 -27.18
N LEU A 144 -19.38 -1.21 -26.54
CA LEU A 144 -18.60 -0.02 -26.22
C LEU A 144 -18.22 0.73 -27.50
N GLY A 145 -17.72 0.02 -28.52
CA GLY A 145 -17.35 0.61 -29.80
C GLY A 145 -18.54 1.25 -30.52
N LYS A 146 -19.72 0.63 -30.49
CA LYS A 146 -20.94 1.19 -31.09
C LYS A 146 -21.49 2.43 -30.37
N ASN A 147 -21.26 2.54 -29.06
CA ASN A 147 -21.84 3.58 -28.22
C ASN A 147 -20.78 4.47 -27.55
N GLN A 148 -19.62 4.64 -28.17
CA GLN A 148 -18.43 5.27 -27.57
C GLN A 148 -18.74 6.64 -26.94
N ALA A 149 -19.47 7.50 -27.65
CA ALA A 149 -19.81 8.85 -27.16
C ALA A 149 -20.69 8.82 -25.90
N LEU A 150 -21.59 7.84 -25.79
CA LEU A 150 -22.45 7.70 -24.61
C LEU A 150 -21.68 7.13 -23.42
N PHE A 151 -20.80 6.16 -23.63
CA PHE A 151 -19.92 5.67 -22.56
C PHE A 151 -18.99 6.75 -22.04
N GLN A 152 -18.37 7.53 -22.94
CA GLN A 152 -17.53 8.66 -22.54
C GLN A 152 -18.32 9.70 -21.75
N ARG A 153 -19.57 9.98 -22.12
CA ARG A 153 -20.46 10.84 -21.33
C ARG A 153 -20.74 10.27 -19.94
N ILE A 154 -21.05 8.97 -19.84
CA ILE A 154 -21.32 8.30 -18.57
C ILE A 154 -20.08 8.35 -17.66
N GLU A 155 -18.90 8.06 -18.20
CA GLU A 155 -17.63 8.14 -17.46
C GLU A 155 -17.35 9.56 -16.97
N ASN A 156 -17.56 10.57 -17.81
CA ASN A 156 -17.40 11.98 -17.42
C ASN A 156 -18.40 12.38 -16.33
N GLU A 157 -19.68 12.01 -16.48
CA GLU A 157 -20.73 12.28 -15.48
C GLU A 157 -20.43 11.68 -14.10
N ILE A 158 -19.79 10.51 -14.06
CA ILE A 158 -19.34 9.88 -12.81
C ILE A 158 -18.09 10.60 -12.28
N THR A 159 -17.13 10.90 -13.15
CA THR A 159 -15.88 11.57 -12.79
C THR A 159 -16.13 12.93 -12.17
N GLU A 160 -16.95 13.76 -12.82
CA GLU A 160 -17.33 15.10 -12.34
C GLU A 160 -18.05 15.01 -11.00
N ALA A 161 -19.01 14.09 -10.85
CA ALA A 161 -19.73 13.92 -9.59
C ALA A 161 -18.84 13.41 -8.44
N VAL A 162 -17.80 12.63 -8.73
CA VAL A 162 -16.79 12.22 -7.74
C VAL A 162 -15.93 13.42 -7.34
N ILE A 163 -15.47 14.23 -8.30
CA ILE A 163 -14.68 15.44 -8.04
C ILE A 163 -15.47 16.41 -7.16
N GLU A 164 -16.72 16.70 -7.53
CA GLU A 164 -17.61 17.58 -6.77
C GLU A 164 -17.79 17.08 -5.32
N ASN A 165 -17.96 15.77 -5.12
CA ASN A 165 -18.08 15.17 -3.78
C ASN A 165 -16.82 15.41 -2.93
N ILE A 166 -15.63 15.27 -3.53
CA ILE A 166 -14.34 15.52 -2.85
C ILE A 166 -14.19 17.01 -2.53
N GLU A 167 -14.52 17.89 -3.46
CA GLU A 167 -14.43 19.34 -3.28
C GLU A 167 -15.40 19.87 -2.21
N MET A 168 -16.58 19.27 -2.08
CA MET A 168 -17.56 19.65 -1.06
C MET A 168 -17.26 19.06 0.33
N ASN A 169 -16.31 18.13 0.44
CA ASN A 169 -15.99 17.51 1.73
C ASN A 169 -15.15 18.45 2.61
N ALA A 170 -15.81 19.11 3.56
CA ALA A 170 -15.18 20.03 4.51
C ALA A 170 -14.25 19.36 5.53
N ALA A 171 -14.32 18.03 5.69
CA ALA A 171 -13.45 17.30 6.61
C ALA A 171 -12.04 17.01 6.03
N LEU A 172 -11.85 17.23 4.72
CA LEU A 172 -10.56 17.04 4.06
C LEU A 172 -9.71 18.32 4.14
N ASN A 173 -8.47 18.16 4.62
CA ASN A 173 -7.44 19.17 4.45
C ASN A 173 -7.02 19.29 2.96
N ASP A 174 -6.31 20.36 2.63
CA ASP A 174 -5.94 20.67 1.24
C ASP A 174 -5.02 19.62 0.60
N GLU A 175 -4.10 19.04 1.38
CA GLU A 175 -3.16 18.02 0.89
C GLU A 175 -3.87 16.71 0.54
N ASP A 176 -4.72 16.20 1.44
CA ASP A 176 -5.52 14.99 1.24
C ASP A 176 -6.48 15.18 0.06
N ARG A 177 -7.12 16.35 -0.04
CA ARG A 177 -8.00 16.73 -1.14
C ARG A 177 -7.26 16.67 -2.48
N GLN A 178 -6.10 17.30 -2.58
CA GLN A 178 -5.31 17.31 -3.80
C GLN A 178 -4.85 15.89 -4.19
N ALA A 179 -4.39 15.09 -3.22
CA ALA A 179 -3.97 13.70 -3.46
C ALA A 179 -5.13 12.82 -3.98
N MET A 180 -6.33 13.01 -3.44
CA MET A 180 -7.54 12.31 -3.90
C MET A 180 -7.92 12.74 -5.31
N LEU A 181 -7.97 14.04 -5.59
CA LEU A 181 -8.30 14.58 -6.93
C LEU A 181 -7.35 14.06 -8.02
N MET A 182 -6.05 14.04 -7.75
CA MET A 182 -5.05 13.46 -8.66
C MET A 182 -5.26 11.96 -8.92
N SER A 183 -5.91 11.25 -8.00
CA SER A 183 -6.14 9.81 -8.10
C SER A 183 -7.42 9.44 -8.86
N VAL A 184 -8.39 10.36 -9.00
CA VAL A 184 -9.72 10.09 -9.57
C VAL A 184 -9.64 9.45 -10.96
N ALA A 185 -8.93 10.08 -11.89
CA ALA A 185 -8.82 9.58 -13.28
C ALA A 185 -8.27 8.15 -13.33
N LYS A 186 -7.32 7.84 -12.43
CA LYS A 186 -6.76 6.50 -12.31
C LYS A 186 -7.77 5.52 -11.71
N PHE A 187 -8.49 5.88 -10.66
CA PHE A 187 -9.55 5.01 -10.13
C PHE A 187 -10.60 4.67 -11.18
N ILE A 188 -11.09 5.65 -11.92
CA ILE A 188 -12.10 5.46 -12.97
C ILE A 188 -11.59 4.58 -14.12
N SER A 189 -10.38 4.85 -14.63
CA SER A 189 -9.80 4.11 -15.77
C SER A 189 -9.48 2.63 -15.46
N TRP A 190 -9.30 2.28 -14.19
CA TRP A 190 -9.04 0.90 -13.77
C TRP A 190 -10.31 0.12 -13.42
N ILE A 191 -11.49 0.73 -13.51
CA ILE A 191 -12.75 0.00 -13.40
C ILE A 191 -12.90 -0.94 -14.59
N ASP A 192 -13.24 -2.19 -14.29
CA ASP A 192 -13.41 -3.22 -15.31
C ASP A 192 -14.51 -2.82 -16.31
N ARG A 193 -14.23 -2.94 -17.62
CA ARG A 193 -15.16 -2.59 -18.71
C ARG A 193 -16.51 -3.28 -18.61
N ARG A 194 -16.58 -4.46 -18.00
CA ARG A 194 -17.83 -5.19 -17.75
C ARG A 194 -18.72 -4.48 -16.73
N ILE A 195 -18.16 -3.71 -15.80
CA ILE A 195 -18.91 -2.87 -14.85
C ILE A 195 -19.59 -1.72 -15.60
N TRP A 196 -18.85 -1.05 -16.48
CA TRP A 196 -19.42 -0.01 -17.34
C TRP A 196 -20.56 -0.56 -18.21
N TYR A 197 -20.40 -1.78 -18.75
CA TYR A 197 -21.46 -2.47 -19.48
C TYR A 197 -22.73 -2.69 -18.64
N ILE A 198 -22.60 -3.19 -17.41
CA ILE A 198 -23.76 -3.40 -16.53
C ILE A 198 -24.39 -2.05 -16.17
N PHE A 199 -23.56 -1.04 -15.87
CA PHE A 199 -24.05 0.29 -15.54
C PHE A 199 -24.81 0.91 -16.71
N PHE A 200 -24.34 0.71 -17.95
CA PHE A 200 -25.04 1.14 -19.16
C PHE A 200 -26.45 0.54 -19.29
N ILE A 201 -26.63 -0.74 -18.95
CA ILE A 201 -27.96 -1.38 -18.93
C ILE A 201 -28.87 -0.66 -17.91
N ILE A 202 -28.34 -0.36 -16.72
CA ILE A 202 -29.08 0.33 -15.65
C ILE A 202 -29.37 1.79 -16.02
N TYR A 203 -28.43 2.45 -16.70
CA TYR A 203 -28.48 3.86 -17.09
C TYR A 203 -29.65 4.16 -18.04
N GLN A 204 -30.15 3.16 -18.77
CA GLN A 204 -31.31 3.28 -19.65
C GLN A 204 -32.66 3.13 -18.93
N THR A 205 -32.66 3.00 -17.60
CA THR A 205 -33.85 2.78 -16.79
C THR A 205 -34.10 3.93 -15.83
N ASN A 206 -35.26 3.93 -15.17
CA ASN A 206 -35.58 4.86 -14.09
C ASN A 206 -34.68 4.70 -12.85
N GLN A 207 -33.86 3.64 -12.74
CA GLN A 207 -32.90 3.47 -11.65
C GLN A 207 -31.56 4.17 -11.89
N LYS A 208 -31.38 4.84 -13.04
CA LYS A 208 -30.16 5.58 -13.40
C LYS A 208 -29.62 6.43 -12.24
N GLU A 209 -30.42 7.35 -11.70
CA GLU A 209 -29.93 8.32 -10.70
C GLU A 209 -29.60 7.70 -9.34
N VAL A 210 -30.30 6.62 -8.98
CA VAL A 210 -29.98 5.87 -7.75
C VAL A 210 -28.64 5.17 -7.94
N MET A 211 -28.46 4.46 -9.07
CA MET A 211 -27.23 3.74 -9.34
C MET A 211 -26.03 4.68 -9.56
N LYS A 212 -26.23 5.82 -10.22
CA LYS A 212 -25.20 6.86 -10.37
C LYS A 212 -24.69 7.30 -9.00
N ARG A 213 -25.59 7.65 -8.07
CA ARG A 213 -25.22 8.03 -6.70
C ARG A 213 -24.48 6.91 -5.98
N THR A 214 -24.98 5.68 -6.04
CA THR A 214 -24.29 4.52 -5.44
C THR A 214 -22.89 4.32 -6.01
N PHE A 215 -22.73 4.43 -7.33
CA PHE A 215 -21.42 4.32 -8.00
C PHE A 215 -20.46 5.40 -7.49
N VAL A 216 -20.88 6.66 -7.52
CA VAL A 216 -20.09 7.82 -7.04
C VAL A 216 -19.69 7.64 -5.58
N THR A 217 -20.62 7.28 -4.69
CA THR A 217 -20.33 7.03 -3.27
C THR A 217 -19.31 5.92 -3.09
N MET A 218 -19.40 4.83 -3.87
CA MET A 218 -18.43 3.74 -3.78
C MET A 218 -17.03 4.18 -4.24
N VAL A 219 -16.92 4.91 -5.35
CA VAL A 219 -15.62 5.43 -5.82
C VAL A 219 -15.03 6.40 -4.80
N ALA A 220 -15.82 7.34 -4.28
CA ALA A 220 -15.39 8.29 -3.26
C ALA A 220 -14.87 7.57 -1.99
N ARG A 221 -15.58 6.55 -1.51
CA ARG A 221 -15.14 5.76 -0.34
C ARG A 221 -13.81 5.05 -0.58
N TYR A 222 -13.59 4.47 -1.76
CA TYR A 222 -12.32 3.84 -2.10
C TYR A 222 -11.17 4.86 -2.28
N LEU A 223 -11.49 6.09 -2.70
CA LEU A 223 -10.54 7.20 -2.73
C LEU A 223 -10.18 7.65 -1.32
N GLU A 224 -11.12 7.69 -0.37
CA GLU A 224 -10.83 8.01 1.03
C GLU A 224 -9.88 6.98 1.65
N HIS A 225 -9.97 5.71 1.25
CA HIS A 225 -9.05 4.65 1.67
C HIS A 225 -7.61 4.87 1.18
N THR A 226 -7.36 5.79 0.23
CA THR A 226 -5.98 6.14 -0.15
C THR A 226 -5.21 6.79 1.00
N ARG A 227 -5.91 7.45 1.95
CA ARG A 227 -5.31 8.02 3.17
C ARG A 227 -4.66 6.94 4.04
N LEU A 228 -5.21 5.72 4.05
CA LEU A 228 -4.58 4.58 4.74
C LEU A 228 -3.16 4.32 4.22
N ALA A 229 -2.91 4.53 2.92
CA ALA A 229 -1.57 4.36 2.34
C ALA A 229 -0.59 5.40 2.87
N THR A 230 -1.02 6.65 3.04
CA THR A 230 -0.21 7.74 3.62
C THR A 230 0.13 7.44 5.07
N HIS A 231 -0.86 7.10 5.90
CA HIS A 231 -0.63 6.78 7.32
C HIS A 231 0.24 5.54 7.50
N LEU A 232 0.01 4.50 6.69
CA LEU A 232 0.86 3.32 6.68
C LEU A 232 2.29 3.66 6.27
N SER A 233 2.49 4.51 5.25
CA SER A 233 3.81 4.96 4.83
C SER A 233 4.54 5.69 5.96
N ASN A 234 3.86 6.57 6.71
CA ASN A 234 4.45 7.27 7.85
C ASN A 234 4.87 6.30 8.96
N LEU A 235 4.01 5.34 9.28
CA LEU A 235 4.30 4.29 10.27
C LEU A 235 5.52 3.44 9.85
N ILE A 236 5.57 3.01 8.59
CA ILE A 236 6.71 2.26 8.03
C ILE A 236 7.99 3.08 8.14
N MET A 237 7.95 4.38 7.81
CA MET A 237 9.14 5.25 7.88
C MET A 237 9.68 5.36 9.29
N GLU A 238 8.80 5.44 10.28
CA GLU A 238 9.23 5.52 11.66
C GLU A 238 9.84 4.20 12.16
N PHE A 239 9.23 3.06 11.82
CA PHE A 239 9.84 1.78 12.15
C PHE A 239 11.18 1.57 11.46
N ILE A 240 11.33 2.03 10.21
CA ILE A 240 12.63 2.01 9.51
C ILE A 240 13.65 2.90 10.23
N GLN A 241 13.27 4.10 10.64
CA GLN A 241 14.16 5.01 11.36
C GLN A 241 14.63 4.42 12.70
N ASN A 242 13.71 3.81 13.45
CA ASN A 242 14.03 3.13 14.71
C ASN A 242 14.91 1.90 14.48
N ALA A 243 14.60 1.10 13.45
CA ALA A 243 15.37 -0.07 13.06
C ALA A 243 16.80 0.29 12.66
N GLU A 244 16.98 1.31 11.81
CA GLU A 244 18.29 1.79 11.35
C GLU A 244 19.10 2.39 12.50
N LYS A 245 18.47 3.19 13.38
CA LYS A 245 19.14 3.73 14.59
C LYS A 245 19.66 2.61 15.48
N ALA A 246 18.80 1.65 15.86
CA ALA A 246 19.19 0.54 16.72
C ALA A 246 20.28 -0.33 16.06
N HIS A 247 20.20 -0.50 14.75
CA HIS A 247 21.19 -1.24 13.96
C HIS A 247 22.57 -0.58 14.01
N PHE A 248 22.63 0.73 13.75
CA PHE A 248 23.88 1.48 13.76
C PHE A 248 24.46 1.62 15.17
N GLU A 249 23.63 1.87 16.19
CA GLU A 249 24.06 1.90 17.59
C GLU A 249 24.76 0.59 17.97
N ARG A 250 24.21 -0.56 17.58
CA ARG A 250 24.84 -1.87 17.81
C ARG A 250 26.21 -1.97 17.15
N ILE A 251 26.34 -1.57 15.89
CA ILE A 251 27.63 -1.64 15.16
C ILE A 251 28.67 -0.74 15.83
N ILE A 252 28.28 0.49 16.18
CA ILE A 252 29.16 1.49 16.82
C ILE A 252 29.69 0.99 18.16
N VAL A 253 28.78 0.57 19.05
CA VAL A 253 29.13 0.12 20.40
C VAL A 253 29.96 -1.16 20.36
N LYS A 254 29.57 -2.14 19.51
CA LYS A 254 30.31 -3.40 19.34
C LYS A 254 31.75 -3.17 18.87
N ASN A 255 31.99 -2.15 18.04
CA ASN A 255 33.31 -1.82 17.50
C ASN A 255 34.05 -0.73 18.30
N GLY A 256 33.49 -0.26 19.43
CA GLY A 256 34.14 0.73 20.29
C GLY A 256 34.37 2.09 19.63
N LEU A 257 33.56 2.47 18.64
CA LEU A 257 33.76 3.71 17.88
C LEU A 257 33.40 4.96 18.68
N CYS A 258 32.38 4.88 19.55
CA CYS A 258 32.07 5.89 20.55
C CYS A 258 31.29 5.29 21.74
N PRO A 259 31.24 5.97 22.90
CA PRO A 259 30.39 5.59 24.02
C PRO A 259 28.92 5.59 23.63
N ARG A 260 28.13 4.69 24.24
CA ARG A 260 26.70 4.53 23.94
C ARG A 260 25.90 5.83 24.02
N ASP A 261 26.21 6.66 25.02
CA ASP A 261 25.50 7.91 25.28
C ASP A 261 25.78 9.00 24.22
N ASP A 262 26.88 8.86 23.47
CA ASP A 262 27.31 9.82 22.44
C ASP A 262 26.90 9.40 21.02
N VAL A 263 26.31 8.21 20.85
CA VAL A 263 25.97 7.62 19.53
C VAL A 263 25.12 8.56 18.68
N ASP A 264 24.07 9.15 19.27
CA ASP A 264 23.14 10.02 18.55
C ASP A 264 23.83 11.27 18.00
N ARG A 265 24.75 11.87 18.77
CA ARG A 265 25.54 13.02 18.33
C ARG A 265 26.54 12.61 17.25
N TRP A 266 27.21 11.49 17.45
CA TRP A 266 28.24 10.97 16.56
C TRP A 266 27.69 10.62 15.17
N LEU A 267 26.48 10.05 15.10
CA LEU A 267 25.77 9.73 13.85
C LEU A 267 25.26 10.97 13.09
N ARG A 268 25.30 12.19 13.65
CA ARG A 268 24.92 13.41 12.91
C ARG A 268 25.93 13.71 11.79
N GLU A 269 27.19 13.32 11.99
CA GLU A 269 28.24 13.51 10.99
C GLU A 269 28.09 12.51 9.84
N LYS A 270 28.14 13.02 8.60
CA LYS A 270 27.98 12.18 7.41
C LYS A 270 29.07 11.11 7.29
N ALA A 271 30.33 11.48 7.54
CA ALA A 271 31.46 10.55 7.46
C ALA A 271 31.30 9.34 8.40
N ASN A 272 30.78 9.59 9.61
CA ASN A 272 30.52 8.55 10.61
C ASN A 272 29.39 7.61 10.17
N ARG A 273 28.30 8.15 9.58
CA ARG A 273 27.24 7.32 8.98
C ARG A 273 27.77 6.48 7.83
N ASP A 274 28.54 7.08 6.93
CA ASP A 274 29.12 6.38 5.78
C ASP A 274 30.05 5.25 6.23
N LEU A 275 30.83 5.45 7.30
CA LEU A 275 31.66 4.42 7.92
C LEU A 275 30.83 3.25 8.43
N VAL A 276 29.78 3.51 9.22
CA VAL A 276 28.93 2.45 9.79
C VAL A 276 28.18 1.68 8.70
N MET A 277 27.71 2.37 7.65
CA MET A 277 27.08 1.71 6.50
C MET A 277 28.05 0.75 5.79
N GLN A 278 29.30 1.16 5.56
CA GLN A 278 30.32 0.29 4.96
C GLN A 278 30.66 -0.91 5.86
N MET A 279 30.68 -0.71 7.18
CA MET A 279 30.87 -1.82 8.13
C MET A 279 29.71 -2.81 8.08
N ALA A 280 28.48 -2.32 8.01
CA ALA A 280 27.27 -3.14 7.87
C ALA A 280 27.33 -4.00 6.60
N GLU A 281 27.69 -3.39 5.46
CA GLU A 281 27.87 -4.11 4.18
C GLU A 281 28.98 -5.17 4.27
N ARG A 282 30.14 -4.83 4.84
CA ARG A 282 31.29 -5.75 4.98
C ARG A 282 30.96 -6.95 5.88
N GLU A 283 30.18 -6.74 6.94
CA GLU A 283 29.75 -7.78 7.86
C GLU A 283 28.51 -8.57 7.37
N GLY A 284 27.93 -8.21 6.21
CA GLY A 284 26.69 -8.82 5.71
C GLY A 284 25.48 -8.54 6.61
N GLN A 285 25.56 -7.48 7.42
CA GLN A 285 24.52 -7.10 8.37
C GLN A 285 23.60 -6.06 7.72
N MET A 286 22.52 -6.55 7.11
CA MET A 286 21.56 -5.70 6.38
C MET A 286 20.25 -5.52 7.16
N LEU A 287 19.56 -4.43 6.87
CA LEU A 287 18.16 -4.21 7.22
C LEU A 287 17.27 -4.88 6.17
N ASP A 288 16.19 -5.52 6.62
CA ASP A 288 15.23 -6.18 5.75
C ASP A 288 13.90 -5.42 5.73
N LEU A 289 13.34 -5.22 4.54
CA LEU A 289 12.00 -4.69 4.34
C LEU A 289 11.26 -5.54 3.31
N ALA A 290 10.14 -6.13 3.72
CA ALA A 290 9.31 -6.96 2.85
C ALA A 290 7.86 -6.49 2.85
N TRP A 291 7.25 -6.42 1.67
CA TRP A 291 5.80 -6.35 1.50
C TRP A 291 5.33 -7.68 0.95
N ASN A 292 4.62 -8.43 1.78
CA ASN A 292 4.00 -9.68 1.42
C ASN A 292 2.51 -9.43 1.14
N MET A 293 2.06 -9.78 -0.05
CA MET A 293 0.69 -9.54 -0.54
C MET A 293 -0.06 -10.88 -0.69
N ASN A 294 0.42 -11.92 0.00
CA ASN A 294 -0.01 -13.28 -0.24
C ASN A 294 -1.48 -13.45 0.17
N PRO A 295 -2.37 -13.84 -0.77
CA PRO A 295 -3.80 -13.93 -0.49
C PRO A 295 -4.14 -15.09 0.45
N GLU A 296 -3.38 -16.18 0.51
CA GLU A 296 -3.82 -17.39 1.22
C GLU A 296 -2.72 -18.46 1.34
N ARG A 297 -2.35 -18.83 2.57
CA ARG A 297 -2.37 -20.24 2.96
C ARG A 297 -3.59 -20.38 3.89
N MET A 298 -4.73 -20.86 3.40
CA MET A 298 -5.86 -21.38 4.20
C MET A 298 -6.91 -20.41 4.79
N SER A 299 -7.40 -19.38 4.10
CA SER A 299 -8.61 -18.66 4.53
C SER A 299 -9.64 -18.55 3.42
N VAL A 300 -10.66 -19.40 3.50
CA VAL A 300 -11.92 -19.21 2.78
C VAL A 300 -12.49 -17.84 3.15
N GLY A 301 -12.25 -16.84 2.30
CA GLY A 301 -12.70 -15.47 2.51
C GLY A 301 -11.84 -14.50 1.69
N LYS A 302 -12.47 -13.78 0.75
CA LYS A 302 -11.86 -12.84 -0.21
C LYS A 302 -11.27 -11.57 0.45
N GLN A 303 -10.45 -11.70 1.49
CA GLN A 303 -9.78 -10.58 2.15
C GLN A 303 -8.40 -10.37 1.53
N TYR A 304 -8.09 -9.13 1.18
CA TYR A 304 -6.79 -8.78 0.61
C TYR A 304 -5.83 -8.45 1.75
N ARG A 305 -4.98 -9.42 2.11
CA ARG A 305 -4.01 -9.26 3.18
C ARG A 305 -2.70 -8.67 2.65
N ILE A 306 -2.22 -7.66 3.35
CA ILE A 306 -0.90 -7.06 3.19
C ILE A 306 -0.18 -7.22 4.51
N GLN A 307 1.02 -7.79 4.45
CA GLN A 307 1.92 -7.86 5.58
C GLN A 307 3.19 -7.08 5.22
N VAL A 308 3.49 -6.03 5.97
CA VAL A 308 4.75 -5.30 5.87
C VAL A 308 5.63 -5.72 7.02
N SER A 309 6.88 -6.10 6.74
CA SER A 309 7.80 -6.50 7.78
C SER A 309 9.16 -5.84 7.65
N ILE A 310 9.64 -5.31 8.77
CA ILE A 310 10.90 -4.58 8.91
C ILE A 310 11.75 -5.30 9.94
N SER A 311 13.01 -5.58 9.63
CA SER A 311 13.93 -6.24 10.56
C SER A 311 15.29 -5.57 10.59
N ASN A 312 15.88 -5.51 11.79
CA ASN A 312 17.25 -5.08 12.02
C ASN A 312 18.00 -6.06 12.92
N TYR A 313 19.33 -6.10 12.81
CA TYR A 313 20.17 -6.81 13.78
C TYR A 313 20.13 -6.11 15.14
N GLY A 314 20.14 -6.92 16.19
CA GLY A 314 19.99 -6.50 17.59
C GLY A 314 18.73 -7.11 18.20
N LEU A 315 18.86 -7.65 19.41
CA LEU A 315 17.74 -8.21 20.16
C LEU A 315 17.23 -7.20 21.18
N ILE A 316 15.91 -7.01 21.21
CA ILE A 316 15.23 -6.37 22.33
C ILE A 316 15.04 -7.39 23.45
N ASP A 317 15.21 -6.96 24.70
CA ASP A 317 14.86 -7.76 25.87
C ASP A 317 13.35 -7.76 26.13
N ASP A 318 12.89 -8.66 27.01
CA ASP A 318 11.46 -8.80 27.34
C ASP A 318 10.88 -7.51 27.95
N THR A 319 11.67 -6.79 28.75
CA THR A 319 11.27 -5.51 29.35
C THR A 319 11.02 -4.42 28.31
N MET A 320 11.89 -4.30 27.31
CA MET A 320 11.78 -3.34 26.21
C MET A 320 10.63 -3.73 25.29
N ARG A 321 10.48 -5.03 24.99
CA ARG A 321 9.35 -5.57 24.24
C ARG A 321 8.02 -5.24 24.92
N ASP A 322 7.90 -5.46 26.23
CA ASP A 322 6.69 -5.19 26.98
C ASP A 322 6.39 -3.69 27.06
N LYS A 323 7.41 -2.84 27.21
CA LYS A 323 7.29 -1.37 27.11
C LYS A 323 6.75 -0.94 25.75
N LEU A 324 7.31 -1.48 24.65
CA LEU A 324 6.88 -1.17 23.29
C LEU A 324 5.45 -1.65 23.02
N ASN A 325 5.10 -2.86 23.47
CA ASN A 325 3.74 -3.41 23.31
C ASN A 325 2.69 -2.61 24.09
N ARG A 326 3.01 -2.12 25.30
CA ARG A 326 2.12 -1.22 26.06
C ARG A 326 1.96 0.10 25.32
N LYS A 327 3.08 0.66 24.84
CA LYS A 327 3.11 1.90 24.08
C LYS A 327 2.26 1.82 22.80
N LEU A 328 2.30 0.69 22.08
CA LEU A 328 1.48 0.47 20.86
C LEU A 328 -0.03 0.45 21.13
N LYS A 329 -0.45 0.12 22.35
CA LYS A 329 -1.86 0.02 22.76
C LYS A 329 -2.37 1.27 23.48
N THR A 330 -1.58 2.35 23.51
CA THR A 330 -1.99 3.59 24.18
C THR A 330 -3.15 4.22 23.43
N ASN A 331 -4.27 4.44 24.12
CA ASN A 331 -5.45 5.10 23.56
C ASN A 331 -5.15 6.59 23.32
N THR A 332 -5.41 7.06 22.10
CA THR A 332 -5.15 8.44 21.65
C THR A 332 -6.43 9.27 21.48
N ASP A 333 -7.56 8.78 22.00
CA ASP A 333 -8.86 9.45 21.96
C ASP A 333 -8.73 10.95 22.32
N GLY A 334 -9.00 11.82 21.32
CA GLY A 334 -9.05 13.28 21.48
C GLY A 334 -7.78 14.05 21.10
N LEU A 335 -6.70 13.39 20.66
CA LEU A 335 -5.49 14.08 20.17
C LEU A 335 -5.51 14.22 18.65
N ASN A 336 -5.52 15.45 18.13
CA ASN A 336 -5.30 15.69 16.72
C ASN A 336 -3.79 15.57 16.43
N ILE A 337 -3.42 14.93 15.32
CA ILE A 337 -2.01 14.73 14.92
C ILE A 337 -1.27 16.08 14.86
N SER A 338 -1.97 17.13 14.41
CA SER A 338 -1.50 18.52 14.35
C SER A 338 -1.14 19.12 15.71
N ASP A 339 -1.90 18.81 16.77
CA ASP A 339 -1.65 19.34 18.12
C ASP A 339 -0.39 18.70 18.73
N PHE A 340 -0.05 17.48 18.30
CA PHE A 340 1.16 16.79 18.74
C PHE A 340 2.42 17.32 18.05
N TYR A 341 2.34 17.67 16.75
CA TYR A 341 3.44 18.33 16.05
C TYR A 341 3.84 19.66 16.71
N GLN A 342 2.87 20.40 17.26
CA GLN A 342 3.10 21.66 17.95
C GLN A 342 3.63 21.50 19.38
N SER A 343 3.33 20.38 20.06
CA SER A 343 3.72 20.13 21.46
C SER A 343 5.01 19.32 21.61
N SER A 344 5.60 18.83 20.51
CA SER A 344 6.91 18.16 20.51
C SER A 344 8.06 19.18 20.65
N GLU A 345 8.19 19.80 21.83
CA GLU A 345 9.26 20.76 22.17
C GLU A 345 10.65 20.11 22.36
N ASP A 346 10.82 18.81 22.10
CA ASP A 346 12.10 18.11 22.28
C ASP A 346 12.68 17.63 20.93
N PRO A 347 13.27 18.54 20.13
CA PRO A 347 13.86 18.23 18.82
C PRO A 347 15.06 17.28 18.91
N ASP A 348 15.56 16.98 20.11
CA ASP A 348 16.70 16.11 20.36
C ASP A 348 16.33 14.62 20.54
N LYS A 349 15.03 14.26 20.61
CA LYS A 349 14.60 12.85 20.68
C LYS A 349 14.18 12.28 19.32
N LEU A 350 15.17 11.82 18.57
CA LEU A 350 14.97 10.88 17.47
C LEU A 350 14.29 9.60 17.99
N GLY A 351 13.03 9.36 17.59
CA GLY A 351 12.37 8.04 17.65
C GLY A 351 11.61 7.67 18.92
N ALA A 352 11.27 8.60 19.82
CA ALA A 352 10.77 8.23 21.16
C ALA A 352 9.24 8.12 21.35
N GLY A 353 8.39 8.51 20.38
CA GLY A 353 6.94 8.55 20.63
C GLY A 353 5.95 8.68 19.46
N LEU A 354 6.37 9.15 18.28
CA LEU A 354 5.44 9.50 17.18
C LEU A 354 4.77 8.28 16.50
N GLY A 355 5.42 7.13 16.50
CA GLY A 355 5.02 5.96 15.70
C GLY A 355 3.93 5.17 16.35
N LEU A 356 3.79 5.39 17.65
CA LEU A 356 2.75 4.86 18.49
C LEU A 356 1.44 5.59 18.22
N LEU A 357 1.50 6.90 17.94
CA LEU A 357 0.34 7.69 17.51
C LEU A 357 -0.11 7.27 16.11
N TYR A 358 0.82 7.10 15.16
CA TYR A 358 0.48 6.59 13.83
C TYR A 358 -0.16 5.22 13.87
N ASN A 359 0.33 4.34 14.76
CA ASN A 359 -0.26 3.03 14.98
C ASN A 359 -1.70 3.13 15.51
N SER A 360 -1.95 3.90 16.57
CA SER A 360 -3.28 4.06 17.15
C SER A 360 -4.26 4.70 16.17
N TYR A 361 -3.83 5.73 15.45
CA TYR A 361 -4.63 6.39 14.43
C TYR A 361 -5.01 5.44 13.27
N LEU A 362 -4.04 4.66 12.78
CA LEU A 362 -4.28 3.67 11.74
C LEU A 362 -5.25 2.57 12.22
N GLU A 363 -5.11 2.12 13.47
CA GLU A 363 -6.03 1.16 14.10
C GLU A 363 -7.46 1.72 14.18
N GLU A 364 -7.64 2.99 14.55
CA GLU A 364 -8.95 3.65 14.59
C GLU A 364 -9.61 3.74 13.21
N ILE A 365 -8.88 4.18 12.18
CA ILE A 365 -9.42 4.26 10.82
C ILE A 365 -9.79 2.86 10.33
N CYS A 366 -8.89 1.89 10.50
CA CYS A 366 -9.15 0.51 10.08
C CYS A 366 -10.41 -0.05 10.79
N LYS A 367 -10.57 0.21 12.10
CA LYS A 367 -11.75 -0.20 12.86
C LYS A 367 -13.04 0.45 12.33
N LYS A 368 -13.03 1.75 12.01
CA LYS A 368 -14.19 2.47 11.44
C LYS A 368 -14.61 1.89 10.09
N GLU A 369 -13.63 1.46 9.28
CA GLU A 369 -13.87 0.89 7.96
C GLU A 369 -14.09 -0.63 7.96
N GLY A 370 -14.04 -1.29 9.11
CA GLY A 370 -14.16 -2.75 9.22
C GLY A 370 -12.97 -3.52 8.63
N ILE A 371 -11.80 -2.88 8.54
CA ILE A 371 -10.54 -3.43 8.06
C ILE A 371 -9.81 -4.07 9.25
N HIS A 372 -9.30 -5.29 9.08
CA HIS A 372 -8.47 -5.90 10.12
C HIS A 372 -7.08 -5.29 10.10
N TYR A 373 -6.61 -4.82 11.26
CA TYR A 373 -5.28 -4.24 11.45
C TYR A 373 -4.58 -4.88 12.64
N LYS A 374 -3.28 -5.16 12.51
CA LYS A 374 -2.44 -5.64 13.61
C LYS A 374 -1.00 -5.19 13.42
N CYS A 375 -0.40 -4.64 14.47
CA CYS A 375 1.02 -4.37 14.53
C CYS A 375 1.66 -5.18 15.66
N SER A 376 2.84 -5.76 15.43
CA SER A 376 3.56 -6.55 16.43
C SER A 376 5.06 -6.38 16.29
N ILE A 377 5.74 -6.33 17.44
CA ILE A 377 7.20 -6.24 17.55
C ILE A 377 7.68 -7.46 18.33
N PHE A 378 8.65 -8.18 17.79
CA PHE A 378 9.19 -9.38 18.43
C PHE A 378 10.67 -9.61 18.12
N PRO A 379 11.43 -10.17 19.07
CA PRO A 379 12.78 -10.63 18.81
C PRO A 379 12.77 -11.95 18.01
N GLU A 380 13.77 -12.14 17.16
CA GLU A 380 14.10 -13.38 16.44
C GLU A 380 15.49 -13.88 16.91
N PRO A 381 15.58 -14.58 18.06
CA PRO A 381 16.86 -14.95 18.67
C PRO A 381 17.79 -15.73 17.73
N ARG A 382 17.22 -16.65 16.93
CA ARG A 382 17.99 -17.48 15.98
C ARG A 382 18.66 -16.67 14.86
N LYS A 383 18.10 -15.52 14.51
CA LYS A 383 18.62 -14.63 13.46
C LYS A 383 19.36 -13.42 14.05
N GLU A 384 19.43 -13.29 15.38
CA GLU A 384 19.90 -12.10 16.11
C GLU A 384 19.23 -10.79 15.65
N LYS A 385 17.93 -10.87 15.30
CA LYS A 385 17.18 -9.75 14.75
C LYS A 385 16.02 -9.35 15.66
N THR A 386 15.61 -8.10 15.55
CA THR A 386 14.29 -7.63 16.02
C THR A 386 13.46 -7.30 14.80
N SER A 387 12.19 -7.69 14.84
CA SER A 387 11.28 -7.56 13.71
C SER A 387 9.99 -6.88 14.12
N VAL A 388 9.51 -6.03 13.21
CA VAL A 388 8.18 -5.46 13.23
C VAL A 388 7.37 -6.08 12.10
N ILE A 389 6.13 -6.44 12.40
CA ILE A 389 5.15 -6.90 11.42
C ILE A 389 3.90 -6.04 11.55
N ILE A 390 3.50 -5.44 10.43
CA ILE A 390 2.23 -4.72 10.25
C ILE A 390 1.37 -5.55 9.32
N GLU A 391 0.14 -5.85 9.72
CA GLU A 391 -0.81 -6.64 8.94
C GLU A 391 -2.08 -5.84 8.73
N ILE A 392 -2.52 -5.76 7.48
CA ILE A 392 -3.78 -5.13 7.07
C ILE A 392 -4.54 -6.15 6.21
N SER A 393 -5.78 -6.46 6.55
CA SER A 393 -6.68 -7.21 5.68
C SER A 393 -7.84 -6.34 5.24
N LEU A 394 -7.76 -5.90 3.98
CA LEU A 394 -8.77 -5.07 3.33
C LEU A 394 -9.97 -5.89 2.93
#